data_AF-A0A956B4T5-F1
#
_entry.id   AF-A0A956B4T5-F1
#
_cell.length_a   1.000
_cell.length_b   1.000
_cell.length_c   1.000
_cell.angle_alpha   90.00
_cell.angle_beta   90.00
_cell.angle_gamma   90.00
#
_symmetry.space_group_name_H-M   'P 1'
#
loop_
_entity.id
_entity.type
_entity.pdbx_description
1 polymer ?
#
loop_
_entity_poly.entity_id
_entity_poly.type
_entity_poly.pdbx_seq_one_letter_code
_entity_poly.pdbx_strand_id
1 'polypeptide(L)'
;MRTTAWLLWSAGIALVSAEATAAPIRVTYDVVVVEGSWQPLAPADLARAVEGAALEVLSRGGQLQLHRAPGPGAEAEPGAYRLKLESHVLAEAQTHTVALQLGPGTAQDLPSLSAARTVVLGGLSRGKMLEAVEASAREAAAALVQAMKAPLARLGKAGDEEPAPVDDPFKGAPAPWQWGPVRIPKASVGKAARDLYGKNAKKRQAALRVLTSEALTADSPRHELERCALEHPEEQMREGCLKALRPLSMRSPPTARVVVEVYRRDDSGRVRREANDQMVYFTGPARAEAVQAWLEAATQGREHGPLEELGDLPNLDLAIRGCLEASGKERGLDNRRRFGCISLLEPLPHARRKAILWRFVREMDPDSPYYLRGAGEREGSTGTPWQRSVDALLEGMTRWDPKLEEILWARYQRDLSHAAMSVLSSWAAPSERLAKRLLEMVQTRGENQALFGLVRIATEDAKLRPMVKQALLQMMAQGAFSKDIDERRLKDAVSKLEREDAR
;
A
#
# COMPACT_ATOMS: atom_id res chain seq x y z
N MET A 1 -50.38 -21.59 50.67
CA MET A 1 -49.56 -22.55 49.90
C MET A 1 -49.87 -22.32 48.43
N ARG A 2 -49.10 -21.46 47.74
CA ARG A 2 -48.01 -21.82 46.81
C ARG A 2 -48.43 -22.87 45.76
N THR A 3 -48.76 -22.39 44.56
CA THR A 3 -48.07 -22.77 43.31
C THR A 3 -48.36 -21.78 42.18
N THR A 4 -47.27 -21.29 41.61
CA THR A 4 -47.06 -20.39 40.47
C THR A 4 -47.15 -21.13 39.14
N ALA A 5 -47.81 -20.53 38.13
CA ALA A 5 -47.67 -20.92 36.72
C ALA A 5 -47.59 -19.67 35.82
N TRP A 6 -46.35 -19.26 35.57
CA TRP A 6 -45.74 -18.73 34.34
C TRP A 6 -46.64 -18.22 33.19
N LEU A 7 -46.58 -16.90 32.95
CA LEU A 7 -46.79 -16.27 31.65
C LEU A 7 -45.43 -15.72 31.17
N LEU A 8 -44.88 -16.34 30.12
CA LEU A 8 -43.73 -15.83 29.36
C LEU A 8 -44.26 -14.90 28.26
N TRP A 9 -44.00 -13.59 28.39
CA TRP A 9 -44.04 -12.64 27.29
C TRP A 9 -42.59 -12.35 26.87
N SER A 10 -42.18 -12.90 25.74
CA SER A 10 -40.91 -12.59 25.08
C SER A 10 -41.06 -11.27 24.30
N ALA A 11 -40.49 -10.20 24.85
CA ALA A 11 -40.23 -8.96 24.12
C ALA A 11 -38.96 -9.14 23.26
N GLY A 12 -39.13 -9.31 21.95
CA GLY A 12 -38.05 -9.18 20.98
C GLY A 12 -37.82 -7.71 20.67
N ILE A 13 -36.82 -7.10 21.32
CA ILE A 13 -36.28 -5.80 20.91
C ILE A 13 -35.31 -6.06 19.75
N ALA A 14 -35.75 -5.78 18.53
CA ALA A 14 -34.85 -5.64 17.39
C ALA A 14 -34.18 -4.25 17.48
N LEU A 15 -32.92 -4.23 17.92
CA LEU A 15 -32.02 -3.10 17.74
C LEU A 15 -31.70 -2.98 16.24
N VAL A 16 -32.44 -2.14 15.52
CA VAL A 16 -31.99 -1.59 14.24
C VAL A 16 -31.08 -0.42 14.58
N SER A 17 -29.77 -0.65 14.55
CA SER A 17 -28.78 0.42 14.60
C SER A 17 -28.95 1.29 13.36
N ALA A 18 -29.51 2.48 13.54
CA ALA A 18 -29.53 3.52 12.53
C ALA A 18 -28.10 4.11 12.43
N GLU A 19 -27.26 3.54 11.58
CA GLU A 19 -26.06 4.23 11.11
C GLU A 19 -26.51 5.46 10.30
N ALA A 20 -26.02 6.64 10.67
CA ALA A 20 -26.24 7.86 9.89
C ALA A 20 -25.70 7.61 8.48
N THR A 21 -26.59 7.38 7.52
CA THR A 21 -26.21 7.06 6.14
C THR A 21 -25.66 8.32 5.50
N ALA A 22 -24.34 8.45 5.49
CA ALA A 22 -23.64 9.37 4.60
C ALA A 22 -24.17 9.18 3.16
N ALA A 23 -24.25 10.27 2.40
CA ALA A 23 -24.72 10.22 1.03
C ALA A 23 -23.93 9.14 0.23
N PRO A 24 -24.60 8.36 -0.62
CA PRO A 24 -23.95 7.30 -1.36
C PRO A 24 -22.85 7.86 -2.25
N ILE A 25 -21.73 7.15 -2.34
CA ILE A 25 -20.60 7.58 -3.14
C ILE A 25 -20.91 7.36 -4.61
N ARG A 26 -20.71 8.42 -5.41
CA ARG A 26 -20.89 8.35 -6.85
C ARG A 26 -19.73 7.64 -7.51
N VAL A 27 -20.04 6.61 -8.29
CA VAL A 27 -19.07 5.81 -9.02
C VAL A 27 -19.53 5.68 -10.47
N THR A 28 -18.74 6.20 -11.39
CA THR A 28 -18.91 5.97 -12.83
C THR A 28 -18.17 4.67 -13.19
N TYR A 29 -18.81 3.75 -13.92
CA TYR A 29 -18.20 2.46 -14.24
C TYR A 29 -18.20 2.14 -15.74
N ASP A 30 -17.18 1.38 -16.17
CA ASP A 30 -17.08 0.84 -17.52
C ASP A 30 -16.74 -0.65 -17.51
N VAL A 31 -17.23 -1.37 -18.52
CA VAL A 31 -17.04 -2.81 -18.69
C VAL A 31 -16.22 -3.05 -19.95
N VAL A 32 -15.05 -3.65 -19.78
CA VAL A 32 -14.09 -3.94 -20.84
C VAL A 32 -13.91 -5.45 -20.93
N VAL A 33 -14.30 -6.02 -22.07
CA VAL A 33 -14.00 -7.43 -22.38
C VAL A 33 -12.83 -7.43 -23.36
N VAL A 34 -11.71 -8.01 -22.94
CA VAL A 34 -10.55 -8.18 -23.81
C VAL A 34 -10.74 -9.44 -24.62
N GLU A 35 -10.79 -9.26 -25.95
CA GLU A 35 -10.91 -10.38 -26.88
C GLU A 35 -9.60 -11.17 -26.92
N GLY A 36 -9.74 -12.50 -26.86
CA GLY A 36 -8.63 -13.44 -26.93
C GLY A 36 -8.77 -14.36 -28.14
N SER A 37 -7.68 -15.00 -28.55
CA SER A 37 -7.65 -15.98 -29.64
C SER A 37 -8.54 -17.21 -29.38
N TRP A 38 -8.85 -17.50 -28.12
CA TRP A 38 -9.84 -18.48 -27.69
C TRP A 38 -10.95 -17.77 -26.94
N GLN A 39 -12.17 -17.85 -27.46
CA GLN A 39 -13.32 -17.12 -26.93
C GLN A 39 -14.56 -18.03 -26.95
N PRO A 40 -14.70 -18.93 -25.96
CA PRO A 40 -15.78 -19.92 -25.95
C PRO A 40 -17.16 -19.30 -25.67
N LEU A 41 -17.20 -18.03 -25.22
CA LEU A 41 -18.39 -17.25 -24.94
C LEU A 41 -18.32 -15.94 -25.73
N ALA A 42 -19.45 -15.49 -26.29
CA ALA A 42 -19.48 -14.22 -27.02
C ALA A 42 -19.10 -13.05 -26.09
N PRO A 43 -18.32 -12.05 -26.55
CA PRO A 43 -17.90 -10.93 -25.71
C PRO A 43 -19.09 -10.19 -25.06
N ALA A 44 -20.20 -10.06 -25.77
CA ALA A 44 -21.43 -9.45 -25.24
C ALA A 44 -22.10 -10.28 -24.12
N ASP A 45 -21.96 -11.61 -24.14
CA ASP A 45 -22.47 -12.47 -23.07
C ASP A 45 -21.57 -12.36 -21.83
N LEU A 46 -20.25 -12.34 -22.03
CA LEU A 46 -19.27 -12.12 -20.96
C LEU A 46 -19.47 -10.74 -20.30
N ALA A 47 -19.62 -9.69 -21.10
CA ALA A 47 -19.86 -8.34 -20.60
C ALA A 47 -21.12 -8.29 -19.72
N ARG A 48 -22.24 -8.83 -20.20
CA ARG A 48 -23.51 -8.87 -19.46
C ARG A 48 -23.42 -9.69 -18.18
N ALA A 49 -22.81 -10.87 -18.24
CA ALA A 49 -22.64 -11.74 -17.07
C ALA A 49 -21.78 -11.09 -15.99
N VAL A 50 -20.62 -10.52 -16.37
CA VAL A 50 -19.71 -9.84 -15.44
C VAL A 50 -20.35 -8.58 -14.88
N GLU A 51 -20.97 -7.75 -15.72
CA GLU A 51 -21.65 -6.51 -15.30
C GLU A 51 -22.77 -6.81 -14.31
N GLY A 52 -23.72 -7.69 -14.65
CA GLY A 52 -24.85 -8.02 -13.79
C GLY A 52 -24.41 -8.58 -12.44
N ALA A 53 -23.51 -9.56 -12.46
CA ALA A 53 -23.04 -10.23 -11.25
C ALA A 53 -22.21 -9.32 -10.32
N ALA A 54 -21.34 -8.48 -10.89
CA ALA A 54 -20.52 -7.55 -10.09
C ALA A 54 -21.37 -6.42 -9.49
N LEU A 55 -22.23 -5.78 -10.30
CA LEU A 55 -23.07 -4.66 -9.84
C LEU A 55 -24.09 -5.10 -8.79
N GLU A 56 -24.62 -6.33 -8.91
CA GLU A 56 -25.48 -6.93 -7.88
C GLU A 56 -24.79 -6.92 -6.51
N VAL A 57 -23.51 -7.25 -6.44
CA VAL A 57 -22.76 -7.26 -5.18
C VAL A 57 -22.38 -5.85 -4.73
N LEU A 58 -21.93 -4.99 -5.65
CA LEU A 58 -21.45 -3.64 -5.33
C LEU A 58 -22.58 -2.68 -4.89
N SER A 59 -23.81 -2.91 -5.36
CA SER A 59 -24.98 -2.10 -4.98
C SER A 59 -25.59 -2.51 -3.64
N ARG A 60 -25.27 -3.72 -3.14
CA ARG A 60 -25.80 -4.21 -1.85
C ARG A 60 -25.28 -3.33 -0.71
N GLY A 61 -26.21 -2.73 0.03
CA GLY A 61 -25.92 -1.86 1.17
C GLY A 61 -26.08 -0.36 0.87
N GLY A 62 -26.34 0.04 -0.38
CA GLY A 62 -26.68 1.42 -0.73
C GLY A 62 -25.55 2.44 -0.54
N GLN A 63 -24.32 1.98 -0.31
CA GLN A 63 -23.15 2.86 -0.10
C GLN A 63 -22.58 3.43 -1.42
N LEU A 64 -22.85 2.75 -2.54
CA LEU A 64 -22.36 3.14 -3.86
C LEU A 64 -23.53 3.47 -4.79
N GLN A 65 -23.46 4.62 -5.44
CA GLN A 65 -24.35 5.04 -6.52
C GLN A 65 -23.61 4.82 -7.85
N LEU A 66 -23.98 3.75 -8.55
CA LEU A 66 -23.28 3.26 -9.74
C LEU A 66 -23.92 3.81 -11.02
N HIS A 67 -23.13 4.50 -11.84
CA HIS A 67 -23.55 5.07 -13.13
C HIS A 67 -22.69 4.53 -14.25
N ARG A 68 -23.30 3.98 -15.31
CA ARG A 68 -22.54 3.49 -16.47
C ARG A 68 -21.93 4.66 -17.24
N ALA A 69 -20.64 4.58 -17.56
CA ALA A 69 -19.96 5.57 -18.38
C ALA A 69 -20.57 5.62 -19.80
N PRO A 70 -20.62 6.79 -20.45
CA PRO A 70 -21.16 6.94 -21.80
C PRO A 70 -20.28 6.26 -22.87
N GLY A 71 -19.06 5.88 -22.52
CA GLY A 71 -18.17 5.08 -23.37
C GLY A 71 -16.88 4.68 -22.65
N PRO A 72 -16.09 3.76 -23.24
CA PRO A 72 -14.76 3.40 -22.72
C PRO A 72 -13.87 4.65 -22.67
N GLY A 73 -13.22 4.90 -21.53
CA GLY A 73 -12.34 6.06 -21.38
C GLY A 73 -13.03 7.41 -21.21
N ALA A 74 -14.37 7.48 -21.22
CA ALA A 74 -15.09 8.72 -20.94
C ALA A 74 -14.69 9.29 -19.56
N GLU A 75 -14.64 10.61 -19.44
CA GLU A 75 -14.36 11.27 -18.16
C GLU A 75 -15.45 10.93 -17.14
N ALA A 76 -15.03 10.73 -15.89
CA ALA A 76 -15.96 10.54 -14.79
C ALA A 76 -16.71 11.86 -14.53
N GLU A 77 -17.94 11.75 -14.02
CA GLU A 77 -18.68 12.93 -13.59
C GLU A 77 -17.90 13.69 -12.49
N PRO A 78 -18.08 15.01 -12.34
CA PRO A 78 -17.46 15.78 -11.25
C PRO A 78 -17.79 15.20 -9.87
N GLY A 79 -16.76 14.95 -9.07
CA GLY A 79 -16.86 14.30 -7.76
C GLY A 79 -17.09 12.77 -7.80
N ALA A 80 -17.08 12.12 -8.96
CA ALA A 80 -17.25 10.68 -9.07
C ALA A 80 -15.91 9.92 -9.10
N TYR A 81 -15.93 8.71 -8.54
CA TYR A 81 -14.86 7.72 -8.68
C TYR A 81 -15.06 6.89 -9.94
N ARG A 82 -14.01 6.22 -10.41
CA ARG A 82 -14.06 5.35 -11.58
C ARG A 82 -13.94 3.88 -11.19
N LEU A 83 -14.85 3.04 -11.68
CA LEU A 83 -14.78 1.60 -11.56
C LEU A 83 -14.61 0.95 -12.93
N LYS A 84 -13.49 0.26 -13.13
CA LYS A 84 -13.23 -0.53 -14.34
C LYS A 84 -13.51 -2.00 -14.06
N LEU A 85 -14.37 -2.62 -14.86
CA LEU A 85 -14.64 -4.06 -14.83
C LEU A 85 -14.00 -4.69 -16.06
N GLU A 86 -12.89 -5.39 -15.87
CA GLU A 86 -12.19 -6.06 -16.94
C GLU A 86 -12.44 -7.57 -16.93
N SER A 87 -12.65 -8.12 -18.11
CA SER A 87 -12.85 -9.55 -18.34
C SER A 87 -11.84 -10.04 -19.37
N HIS A 88 -10.97 -10.95 -18.97
CA HIS A 88 -9.87 -11.47 -19.78
C HIS A 88 -10.01 -12.97 -19.99
N VAL A 89 -9.93 -13.44 -21.23
CA VAL A 89 -9.84 -14.87 -21.56
C VAL A 89 -8.41 -15.22 -21.93
N LEU A 90 -7.84 -16.23 -21.27
CA LEU A 90 -6.51 -16.76 -21.57
C LEU A 90 -6.64 -18.09 -22.28
N ALA A 91 -6.30 -18.10 -23.57
CA ALA A 91 -6.55 -19.21 -24.47
C ALA A 91 -5.84 -20.51 -24.09
N GLU A 92 -4.54 -20.42 -23.82
CA GLU A 92 -3.68 -21.58 -23.61
C GLU A 92 -3.92 -22.22 -22.22
N ALA A 93 -4.32 -21.41 -21.24
CA ALA A 93 -4.68 -21.88 -19.91
C ALA A 93 -6.15 -22.30 -19.79
N GLN A 94 -6.96 -22.01 -20.81
CA GLN A 94 -8.41 -22.15 -20.82
C GLN A 94 -9.07 -21.53 -19.57
N THR A 95 -8.58 -20.36 -19.15
CA THR A 95 -9.03 -19.66 -17.94
C THR A 95 -9.64 -18.32 -18.28
N HIS A 96 -10.49 -17.83 -17.40
CA HIS A 96 -11.08 -16.50 -17.46
C HIS A 96 -10.78 -15.75 -16.17
N THR A 97 -10.38 -14.49 -16.29
CA THR A 97 -10.12 -13.60 -15.16
C THR A 97 -11.08 -12.43 -15.21
N VAL A 98 -11.75 -12.18 -14.08
CA VAL A 98 -12.51 -10.95 -13.82
C VAL A 98 -11.69 -10.08 -12.88
N ALA A 99 -11.37 -8.87 -13.30
CA ALA A 99 -10.68 -7.88 -12.49
C ALA A 99 -11.55 -6.62 -12.34
N LEU A 100 -11.72 -6.16 -11.10
CA LEU A 100 -12.38 -4.91 -10.79
C LEU A 100 -11.35 -3.95 -10.24
N GLN A 101 -11.32 -2.74 -10.76
CA GLN A 101 -10.43 -1.67 -10.31
C GLN A 101 -11.25 -0.42 -10.02
N LEU A 102 -11.32 -0.06 -8.74
CA LEU A 102 -11.79 1.25 -8.31
C LEU A 102 -10.58 2.19 -8.27
N GLY A 103 -10.72 3.39 -8.81
CA GLY A 103 -9.67 4.40 -8.78
C GLY A 103 -10.23 5.82 -8.77
N PRO A 104 -9.34 6.81 -8.67
CA PRO A 104 -9.72 8.21 -8.78
C PRO A 104 -10.34 8.45 -10.15
N GLY A 105 -11.54 9.06 -10.13
CA GLY A 105 -12.13 9.67 -11.31
C GLY A 105 -11.76 11.15 -11.27
N THR A 106 -12.75 12.00 -11.02
CA THR A 106 -12.51 13.41 -10.67
C THR A 106 -12.34 13.61 -9.16
N ALA A 107 -12.80 12.66 -8.34
CA ALA A 107 -12.52 12.60 -6.90
C ALA A 107 -11.17 11.90 -6.61
N GLN A 108 -10.41 12.40 -5.63
CA GLN A 108 -9.05 11.92 -5.30
C GLN A 108 -8.88 11.40 -3.87
N ASP A 109 -9.96 11.40 -3.08
CA ASP A 109 -9.89 11.17 -1.63
C ASP A 109 -9.86 9.69 -1.25
N LEU A 110 -10.19 8.78 -2.19
CA LEU A 110 -10.10 7.33 -2.00
C LEU A 110 -8.83 6.74 -2.63
N PRO A 111 -8.28 5.68 -2.03
CA PRO A 111 -7.24 4.90 -2.67
C PRO A 111 -7.76 4.17 -3.90
N SER A 112 -6.86 3.98 -4.87
CA SER A 112 -7.07 3.01 -5.94
C SER A 112 -7.07 1.60 -5.32
N LEU A 113 -8.10 0.82 -5.59
CA LEU A 113 -8.27 -0.55 -5.09
C LEU A 113 -8.56 -1.48 -6.25
N SER A 114 -8.04 -2.70 -6.20
CA SER A 114 -8.42 -3.72 -7.17
C SER A 114 -8.58 -5.09 -6.54
N ALA A 115 -9.50 -5.86 -7.09
CA ALA A 115 -9.71 -7.26 -6.76
C ALA A 115 -9.85 -8.05 -8.07
N ALA A 116 -9.30 -9.26 -8.09
CA ALA A 116 -9.34 -10.12 -9.26
C ALA A 116 -9.61 -11.57 -8.87
N ARG A 117 -10.32 -12.28 -9.73
CA ARG A 117 -10.57 -13.72 -9.61
C ARG A 117 -10.41 -14.40 -10.96
N THR A 118 -9.74 -15.54 -10.95
CA THR A 118 -9.51 -16.38 -12.12
C THR A 118 -10.19 -17.73 -11.95
N VAL A 119 -10.92 -18.16 -12.96
CA VAL A 119 -11.58 -19.47 -13.02
C VAL A 119 -11.11 -20.27 -14.24
N VAL A 120 -11.14 -21.59 -14.14
CA VAL A 120 -10.86 -22.49 -15.25
C VAL A 120 -12.16 -22.78 -15.99
N LEU A 121 -12.18 -22.50 -17.29
CA LEU A 121 -13.33 -22.76 -18.17
C LEU A 121 -13.15 -24.02 -19.02
N GLY A 122 -11.90 -24.49 -19.19
CA GLY A 122 -11.58 -25.68 -19.97
C GLY A 122 -12.41 -26.90 -19.60
N GLY A 123 -13.04 -27.53 -20.60
CA GLY A 123 -13.84 -28.75 -20.43
C GLY A 123 -15.26 -28.54 -19.86
N LEU A 124 -15.67 -27.29 -19.57
CA LEU A 124 -17.03 -26.99 -19.13
C LEU A 124 -18.01 -26.82 -20.30
N SER A 125 -19.31 -27.04 -20.06
CA SER A 125 -20.36 -26.68 -21.01
C SER A 125 -20.60 -25.16 -21.00
N ARG A 126 -21.16 -24.60 -22.08
CA ARG A 126 -21.44 -23.15 -22.19
C ARG A 126 -22.18 -22.58 -20.97
N GLY A 127 -23.22 -23.26 -20.49
CA GLY A 127 -23.98 -22.85 -19.31
C GLY A 127 -23.13 -22.84 -18.03
N LYS A 128 -22.31 -23.88 -17.84
CA LYS A 128 -21.39 -23.98 -16.69
C LYS A 128 -20.25 -22.97 -16.76
N MET A 129 -19.80 -22.60 -17.95
CA MET A 129 -18.83 -21.51 -18.12
C MET A 129 -19.42 -20.17 -17.66
N LEU A 130 -20.64 -19.84 -18.09
CA LEU A 130 -21.31 -18.60 -17.66
C LEU A 130 -21.52 -18.56 -16.14
N GLU A 131 -22.01 -19.65 -15.53
CA GLU A 131 -22.14 -19.76 -14.08
C GLU A 131 -20.79 -19.51 -13.35
N ALA A 132 -19.70 -20.09 -13.87
CA ALA A 132 -18.36 -19.90 -13.29
C ALA A 132 -17.86 -18.46 -13.44
N VAL A 133 -18.11 -17.81 -14.58
CA VAL A 133 -17.77 -16.40 -14.82
C VAL A 133 -18.53 -15.48 -13.87
N GLU A 134 -19.84 -15.68 -13.71
CA GLU A 134 -20.65 -14.89 -12.78
C GLU A 134 -20.20 -15.08 -11.33
N ALA A 135 -19.91 -16.32 -10.91
CA ALA A 135 -19.39 -16.60 -9.58
C ALA A 135 -18.06 -15.86 -9.34
N SER A 136 -17.14 -15.91 -10.31
CA SER A 136 -15.87 -15.17 -10.28
C SER A 136 -16.08 -13.66 -10.13
N ALA A 137 -17.05 -13.10 -10.86
CA ALA A 137 -17.39 -11.68 -10.77
C ALA A 137 -17.96 -11.30 -9.40
N ARG A 138 -18.86 -12.13 -8.83
CA ARG A 138 -19.39 -11.91 -7.47
C ARG A 138 -18.30 -11.97 -6.41
N GLU A 139 -17.38 -12.93 -6.51
CA GLU A 139 -16.26 -13.07 -5.59
C GLU A 139 -15.28 -11.90 -5.67
N ALA A 140 -14.94 -11.45 -6.88
CA ALA A 140 -14.07 -10.28 -7.08
C ALA A 140 -14.74 -9.00 -6.55
N ALA A 141 -16.04 -8.82 -6.80
CA ALA A 141 -16.81 -7.70 -6.25
C ALA A 141 -16.88 -7.74 -4.71
N ALA A 142 -17.11 -8.92 -4.12
CA ALA A 142 -17.13 -9.08 -2.66
C ALA A 142 -15.77 -8.75 -2.03
N ALA A 143 -14.68 -9.18 -2.67
CA ALA A 143 -13.32 -8.84 -2.24
C ALA A 143 -13.04 -7.33 -2.34
N LEU A 144 -13.52 -6.66 -3.41
CA LEU A 144 -13.41 -5.21 -3.54
C LEU A 144 -14.23 -4.49 -2.46
N VAL A 145 -15.47 -4.91 -2.18
CA VAL A 145 -16.29 -4.36 -1.09
C VAL A 145 -15.57 -4.49 0.25
N GLN A 146 -14.97 -5.65 0.51
CA GLN A 146 -14.19 -5.87 1.73
C GLN A 146 -12.99 -4.92 1.83
N ALA A 147 -12.27 -4.69 0.72
CA ALA A 147 -11.17 -3.72 0.66
C ALA A 147 -11.67 -2.27 0.86
N MET A 148 -12.86 -1.94 0.38
CA MET A 148 -13.47 -0.61 0.46
C MET A 148 -14.03 -0.27 1.86
N LYS A 149 -14.40 -1.24 2.70
CA LYS A 149 -14.99 -0.97 4.03
C LYS A 149 -14.21 0.07 4.83
N ALA A 150 -12.88 -0.09 4.82
CA ALA A 150 -11.97 0.75 5.55
C ALA A 150 -11.93 2.20 5.00
N PRO A 151 -11.69 2.42 3.69
CA PRO A 151 -11.78 3.76 3.11
C PRO A 151 -13.17 4.40 3.16
N LEU A 152 -14.25 3.65 2.95
CA LEU A 152 -15.63 4.19 2.96
C LEU A 152 -16.02 4.74 4.33
N ALA A 153 -15.66 4.02 5.40
CA ALA A 153 -15.90 4.48 6.77
C ALA A 153 -15.19 5.81 7.08
N ARG A 154 -14.12 6.17 6.36
CA ARG A 154 -13.41 7.45 6.51
C ARG A 154 -14.17 8.60 5.87
N LEU A 155 -14.75 8.39 4.69
CA LEU A 155 -15.50 9.42 3.97
C LEU A 155 -16.78 9.84 4.69
N GLY A 156 -17.43 8.90 5.39
CA GLY A 156 -18.62 9.20 6.20
C GLY A 156 -18.34 10.07 7.43
N LYS A 157 -17.07 10.21 7.82
CA LYS A 157 -16.62 11.06 8.94
C LYS A 157 -16.04 12.37 8.41
N ALA A 158 -16.83 13.12 7.65
CA ALA A 158 -16.50 14.48 7.24
C ALA A 158 -16.69 15.44 8.42
N GLY A 159 -15.70 15.45 9.30
CA GLY A 159 -15.50 16.33 10.44
C GLY A 159 -14.12 16.01 11.00
N ASP A 160 -13.50 16.90 11.77
CA ASP A 160 -12.14 16.76 12.33
C ASP A 160 -11.86 15.47 13.15
N GLU A 161 -12.82 14.55 13.21
CA GLU A 161 -12.66 13.22 13.77
C GLU A 161 -11.75 12.32 12.94
N GLU A 162 -10.82 11.76 13.71
CA GLU A 162 -9.75 10.89 13.28
C GLU A 162 -10.26 9.70 12.44
N PRO A 163 -9.64 9.41 11.28
CA PRO A 163 -9.86 8.13 10.64
C PRO A 163 -9.32 7.06 11.60
N ALA A 164 -10.23 6.28 12.20
CA ALA A 164 -9.85 5.21 13.11
C ALA A 164 -8.81 4.31 12.41
N PRO A 165 -7.77 3.82 13.13
CA PRO A 165 -6.83 2.87 12.56
C PRO A 165 -7.61 1.65 12.11
N VAL A 166 -7.83 1.53 10.82
CA VAL A 166 -8.62 0.43 10.31
C VAL A 166 -7.75 -0.82 10.41
N ASP A 167 -8.23 -1.90 11.01
CA ASP A 167 -7.54 -3.18 10.91
C ASP A 167 -7.45 -3.63 9.46
N ASP A 168 -6.35 -4.28 9.10
CA ASP A 168 -6.18 -4.83 7.76
C ASP A 168 -7.30 -5.85 7.57
N PRO A 169 -8.27 -5.60 6.67
CA PRO A 169 -9.38 -6.53 6.46
C PRO A 169 -8.90 -7.89 5.93
N PHE A 170 -7.62 -8.01 5.55
CA PHE A 170 -6.97 -9.21 5.06
C PHE A 170 -5.90 -9.76 6.02
N LYS A 171 -5.87 -9.32 7.29
CA LYS A 171 -4.91 -9.83 8.27
C LYS A 171 -5.03 -11.35 8.42
N GLY A 172 -4.03 -12.09 7.92
CA GLY A 172 -4.02 -13.55 7.91
C GLY A 172 -4.77 -14.22 6.75
N ALA A 173 -5.34 -13.43 5.85
CA ALA A 173 -5.93 -13.88 4.58
C ALA A 173 -4.97 -13.57 3.42
N PRO A 174 -5.01 -14.34 2.32
CA PRO A 174 -4.30 -13.96 1.11
C PRO A 174 -4.84 -12.63 0.58
N ALA A 175 -3.97 -11.85 -0.04
CA ALA A 175 -4.33 -10.57 -0.65
C ALA A 175 -5.55 -10.74 -1.59
N PRO A 176 -6.48 -9.77 -1.68
CA PRO A 176 -7.76 -9.91 -2.38
C PRO A 176 -7.65 -10.06 -3.91
N TRP A 177 -6.45 -10.15 -4.46
CA TRP A 177 -6.14 -10.12 -5.88
C TRP A 177 -5.40 -11.35 -6.40
N GLN A 178 -5.83 -12.54 -5.99
CA GLN A 178 -5.18 -13.78 -6.39
C GLN A 178 -5.42 -14.12 -7.86
N TRP A 179 -4.33 -14.18 -8.61
CA TRP A 179 -4.32 -14.83 -9.91
C TRP A 179 -4.36 -16.35 -9.72
N GLY A 180 -5.17 -17.03 -10.52
CA GLY A 180 -5.32 -18.49 -10.44
C GLY A 180 -4.00 -19.22 -10.73
N PRO A 181 -3.85 -20.48 -10.28
CA PRO A 181 -2.61 -21.23 -10.42
C PRO A 181 -2.15 -21.34 -11.87
N VAL A 182 -0.85 -21.19 -12.10
CA VAL A 182 -0.24 -21.41 -13.41
C VAL A 182 -0.32 -22.90 -13.76
N ARG A 183 -0.90 -23.21 -14.91
CA ARG A 183 -0.98 -24.57 -15.45
C ARG A 183 -0.08 -24.66 -16.67
N ILE A 184 0.95 -25.50 -16.57
CA ILE A 184 1.83 -25.81 -17.68
C ILE A 184 1.32 -27.09 -18.35
N PRO A 185 1.01 -27.08 -19.66
CA PRO A 185 0.59 -28.29 -20.36
C PRO A 185 1.64 -29.41 -20.24
N LYS A 186 1.19 -30.66 -20.30
CA LYS A 186 2.11 -31.81 -20.34
C LYS A 186 2.88 -31.78 -21.66
N ALA A 187 4.19 -31.61 -21.59
CA ALA A 187 5.09 -31.75 -22.73
C ALA A 187 5.44 -33.21 -23.02
N SER A 188 5.85 -33.50 -24.25
CA SER A 188 6.36 -34.81 -24.63
C SER A 188 7.75 -35.02 -24.00
N VAL A 189 7.95 -36.20 -23.41
CA VAL A 189 9.17 -36.51 -22.64
C VAL A 189 10.30 -36.89 -23.60
N GLY A 190 10.93 -35.87 -24.19
CA GLY A 190 12.13 -36.02 -25.01
C GLY A 190 13.38 -36.41 -24.21
N LYS A 191 14.46 -36.77 -24.90
CA LYS A 191 15.77 -37.04 -24.25
C LYS A 191 16.29 -35.81 -23.49
N ALA A 192 16.22 -34.64 -24.11
CA ALA A 192 16.65 -33.38 -23.49
C ALA A 192 15.86 -33.08 -22.20
N ALA A 193 14.53 -33.26 -22.21
CA ALA A 193 13.70 -33.10 -21.01
C ALA A 193 14.13 -34.05 -19.87
N ARG A 194 14.44 -35.32 -20.17
CA ARG A 194 14.96 -36.27 -19.16
C ARG A 194 16.35 -35.89 -18.65
N ASP A 195 17.24 -35.48 -19.56
CA ASP A 195 18.60 -35.08 -19.21
C ASP A 195 18.63 -33.78 -18.38
N LEU A 196 17.62 -32.92 -18.51
CA LEU A 196 17.45 -31.68 -17.74
C LEU A 196 17.30 -31.94 -16.23
N TYR A 197 16.60 -33.01 -15.84
CA TYR A 197 16.44 -33.44 -14.44
C TYR A 197 17.40 -34.59 -14.07
N GLY A 198 18.35 -34.92 -14.94
CA GLY A 198 19.32 -35.99 -14.71
C GLY A 198 20.35 -35.62 -13.64
N LYS A 199 21.02 -36.64 -13.07
CA LYS A 199 22.04 -36.44 -12.03
C LYS A 199 23.33 -35.76 -12.52
N ASN A 200 23.59 -35.75 -13.83
CA ASN A 200 24.85 -35.24 -14.40
C ASN A 200 24.73 -33.77 -14.82
N ALA A 201 25.47 -32.88 -14.15
CA ALA A 201 25.45 -31.44 -14.41
C ALA A 201 25.79 -31.04 -15.86
N LYS A 202 26.76 -31.72 -16.50
CA LYS A 202 27.11 -31.44 -17.91
C LYS A 202 25.96 -31.81 -18.85
N LYS A 203 25.26 -32.92 -18.57
CA LYS A 203 24.07 -33.31 -19.34
C LYS A 203 22.91 -32.33 -19.14
N ARG A 204 22.68 -31.85 -17.91
CA ARG A 204 21.65 -30.83 -17.63
C ARG A 204 21.91 -29.54 -18.40
N GLN A 205 23.15 -29.05 -18.39
CA GLN A 205 23.52 -27.83 -19.12
C GLN A 205 23.41 -28.00 -20.64
N ALA A 206 23.79 -29.17 -21.18
CA ALA A 206 23.59 -29.47 -22.59
C ALA A 206 22.10 -29.54 -22.96
N ALA A 207 21.29 -30.20 -22.12
CA ALA A 207 19.84 -30.28 -22.29
C ALA A 207 19.17 -28.91 -22.27
N LEU A 208 19.55 -28.04 -21.33
CA LEU A 208 19.08 -26.66 -21.27
C LEU A 208 19.33 -25.93 -22.59
N ARG A 209 20.56 -26.00 -23.14
CA ARG A 209 20.88 -25.36 -24.43
C ARG A 209 20.02 -25.89 -25.59
N VAL A 210 19.82 -27.21 -25.66
CA VAL A 210 18.95 -27.83 -26.68
C VAL A 210 17.52 -27.30 -26.56
N LEU A 211 16.92 -27.38 -25.36
CA LEU A 211 15.55 -26.92 -25.14
C LEU A 211 15.38 -25.42 -25.42
N THR A 212 16.36 -24.58 -25.05
CA THR A 212 16.36 -23.14 -25.36
C THR A 212 16.27 -22.90 -26.87
N SER A 213 17.03 -23.65 -27.67
CA SER A 213 17.03 -23.47 -29.13
C SER A 213 15.72 -23.91 -29.78
N GLU A 214 15.06 -24.93 -29.23
CA GLU A 214 13.81 -25.49 -29.77
C GLU A 214 12.55 -24.76 -29.26
N ALA A 215 12.61 -24.12 -28.09
CA ALA A 215 11.46 -23.47 -27.46
C ALA A 215 10.91 -22.25 -28.24
N LEU A 216 11.69 -21.69 -29.17
CA LEU A 216 11.23 -20.60 -30.05
C LEU A 216 10.30 -21.09 -31.16
N THR A 217 10.35 -22.38 -31.50
CA THR A 217 9.62 -22.95 -32.64
C THR A 217 8.64 -24.05 -32.25
N ALA A 218 8.74 -24.59 -31.02
CA ALA A 218 7.86 -25.64 -30.54
C ALA A 218 7.41 -25.41 -29.08
N ASP A 219 6.13 -25.71 -28.81
CA ASP A 219 5.53 -25.56 -27.48
C ASP A 219 6.08 -26.56 -26.45
N SER A 220 6.40 -27.78 -26.87
CA SER A 220 6.84 -28.83 -25.93
C SER A 220 8.16 -28.49 -25.22
N PRO A 221 9.23 -28.06 -25.92
CA PRO A 221 10.43 -27.55 -25.25
C PRO A 221 10.19 -26.33 -24.36
N ARG A 222 9.29 -25.41 -24.77
CA ARG A 222 8.89 -24.26 -23.94
C ARG A 222 8.27 -24.72 -22.62
N HIS A 223 7.30 -25.64 -22.66
CA HIS A 223 6.64 -26.14 -21.45
C HIS A 223 7.62 -26.85 -20.49
N GLU A 224 8.65 -27.53 -21.01
CA GLU A 224 9.69 -28.13 -20.17
C GLU A 224 10.60 -27.08 -19.51
N LEU A 225 10.92 -25.98 -20.21
CA LEU A 225 11.63 -24.85 -19.63
C LEU A 225 10.77 -24.13 -18.56
N GLU A 226 9.48 -23.93 -18.83
CA GLU A 226 8.53 -23.35 -17.86
C GLU A 226 8.45 -24.20 -16.59
N ARG A 227 8.37 -25.53 -16.73
CA ARG A 227 8.36 -26.43 -15.57
C ARG A 227 9.68 -26.39 -14.82
N CYS A 228 10.80 -26.39 -15.55
CA CYS A 228 12.13 -26.30 -14.96
C CYS A 228 12.29 -25.02 -14.13
N ALA A 229 11.82 -23.87 -14.63
CA ALA A 229 11.92 -22.61 -13.90
C ALA A 229 11.15 -22.62 -12.57
N LEU A 230 10.01 -23.34 -12.49
CA LEU A 230 9.20 -23.43 -11.27
C LEU A 230 9.66 -24.53 -10.30
N GLU A 231 10.05 -25.69 -10.81
CA GLU A 231 10.08 -26.93 -10.02
C GLU A 231 11.47 -27.56 -9.91
N HIS A 232 12.46 -27.12 -10.69
CA HIS A 232 13.77 -27.78 -10.68
C HIS A 232 14.44 -27.61 -9.30
N PRO A 233 15.01 -28.67 -8.68
CA PRO A 233 15.55 -28.59 -7.32
C PRO A 233 16.77 -27.66 -7.20
N GLU A 234 17.62 -27.62 -8.24
CA GLU A 234 18.81 -26.76 -8.27
C GLU A 234 18.51 -25.32 -8.70
N GLU A 235 18.89 -24.35 -7.86
CA GLU A 235 18.75 -22.90 -8.11
C GLU A 235 19.36 -22.47 -9.46
N GLN A 236 20.58 -22.95 -9.77
CA GLN A 236 21.27 -22.60 -11.01
C GLN A 236 20.50 -23.03 -12.26
N MET A 237 19.79 -24.16 -12.18
CA MET A 237 18.98 -24.65 -13.29
C MET A 237 17.67 -23.87 -13.41
N ARG A 238 17.03 -23.51 -12.29
CA ARG A 238 15.84 -22.63 -12.32
C ARG A 238 16.18 -21.28 -12.95
N GLU A 239 17.26 -20.64 -12.52
CA GLU A 239 17.75 -19.38 -13.12
C GLU A 239 18.09 -19.55 -14.61
N GLY A 240 18.76 -20.65 -14.99
CA GLY A 240 19.11 -20.92 -16.38
C GLY A 240 17.89 -21.12 -17.29
N CYS A 241 16.89 -21.88 -16.81
CA CYS A 241 15.62 -22.07 -17.50
C CYS A 241 14.83 -20.76 -17.61
N LEU A 242 14.84 -19.94 -16.55
CA LEU A 242 14.20 -18.64 -16.57
C LEU A 242 14.85 -17.67 -17.58
N LYS A 243 16.19 -17.64 -17.66
CA LYS A 243 16.94 -16.89 -18.68
C LYS A 243 16.60 -17.35 -20.10
N ALA A 244 16.46 -18.66 -20.30
CA ALA A 244 16.07 -19.23 -21.58
C ALA A 244 14.66 -18.81 -22.03
N LEU A 245 13.76 -18.57 -21.07
CA LEU A 245 12.38 -18.13 -21.34
C LEU A 245 12.26 -16.63 -21.67
N ARG A 246 13.30 -15.81 -21.46
CA ARG A 246 13.23 -14.35 -21.65
C ARG A 246 12.66 -13.90 -23.01
N PRO A 247 13.07 -14.46 -24.17
CA PRO A 247 12.50 -14.06 -25.46
C PRO A 247 11.01 -14.42 -25.59
N LEU A 248 10.59 -15.47 -24.90
CA LEU A 248 9.22 -16.01 -24.94
C LEU A 248 8.31 -15.28 -23.95
N SER A 249 8.79 -14.93 -22.76
CA SER A 249 7.99 -14.22 -21.75
C SER A 249 7.49 -12.86 -22.24
N MET A 250 8.21 -12.21 -23.16
CA MET A 250 7.76 -10.96 -23.79
C MET A 250 6.71 -11.14 -24.89
N ARG A 251 6.53 -12.36 -25.43
CA ARG A 251 5.69 -12.64 -26.60
C ARG A 251 4.51 -13.58 -26.29
N SER A 252 4.64 -14.36 -25.23
CA SER A 252 3.73 -15.43 -24.82
C SER A 252 3.14 -15.08 -23.46
N PRO A 253 1.87 -14.65 -23.39
CA PRO A 253 1.20 -14.38 -22.11
C PRO A 253 1.30 -15.56 -21.11
N PRO A 254 1.12 -16.84 -21.50
CA PRO A 254 1.30 -17.97 -20.58
C PRO A 254 2.70 -18.03 -19.97
N THR A 255 3.74 -17.79 -20.77
CA THR A 255 5.12 -17.79 -20.30
C THR A 255 5.38 -16.61 -19.37
N ALA A 256 4.81 -15.43 -19.66
CA ALA A 256 4.88 -14.28 -18.75
C ALA A 256 4.30 -14.62 -17.37
N ARG A 257 3.16 -15.33 -17.32
CA ARG A 257 2.55 -15.79 -16.05
C ARG A 257 3.46 -16.75 -15.27
N VAL A 258 4.16 -17.66 -15.97
CA VAL A 258 5.17 -18.54 -15.34
C VAL A 258 6.27 -17.71 -14.68
N VAL A 259 6.79 -16.68 -15.36
CA VAL A 259 7.81 -15.78 -14.78
C VAL A 259 7.29 -15.07 -13.53
N VAL A 260 6.06 -14.55 -13.55
CA VAL A 260 5.46 -13.93 -12.35
C VAL A 260 5.33 -14.94 -11.21
N GLU A 261 4.93 -16.18 -11.51
CA GLU A 261 4.77 -17.21 -10.49
C GLU A 261 6.12 -17.67 -9.90
N VAL A 262 7.17 -17.71 -10.71
CA VAL A 262 8.56 -17.91 -10.24
C VAL A 262 8.94 -16.79 -9.27
N TYR A 263 8.65 -15.53 -9.61
CA TYR A 263 8.91 -14.39 -8.73
C TYR A 263 8.17 -14.50 -7.38
N ARG A 264 6.90 -14.94 -7.39
CA ARG A 264 6.09 -15.11 -6.18
C ARG A 264 6.64 -16.20 -5.25
N ARG A 265 6.98 -17.36 -5.83
CA ARG A 265 7.23 -18.62 -5.09
C ARG A 265 8.69 -18.91 -4.77
N ASP A 266 9.64 -18.44 -5.58
CA ASP A 266 11.04 -18.84 -5.39
C ASP A 266 11.66 -18.12 -4.18
N ASP A 267 12.34 -18.86 -3.33
CA ASP A 267 13.04 -18.31 -2.18
C ASP A 267 14.41 -17.72 -2.54
N SER A 268 15.01 -18.14 -3.67
CA SER A 268 16.30 -17.60 -4.14
C SER A 268 16.14 -16.14 -4.58
N GLY A 269 17.00 -15.28 -4.01
CA GLY A 269 17.14 -13.89 -4.46
C GLY A 269 17.66 -13.79 -5.90
N ARG A 270 18.47 -14.75 -6.38
CA ARG A 270 18.97 -14.74 -7.77
C ARG A 270 17.87 -15.04 -8.78
N VAL A 271 17.09 -16.09 -8.53
CA VAL A 271 16.00 -16.49 -9.42
C VAL A 271 14.92 -15.40 -9.46
N ARG A 272 14.56 -14.83 -8.31
CA ARG A 272 13.62 -13.70 -8.24
C ARG A 272 14.11 -12.46 -8.95
N ARG A 273 15.39 -12.08 -8.82
CA ARG A 273 15.93 -10.94 -9.57
C ARG A 273 15.83 -11.14 -11.07
N GLU A 274 16.19 -12.32 -11.57
CA GLU A 274 16.03 -12.62 -13.00
C GLU A 274 14.55 -12.56 -13.43
N ALA A 275 13.61 -13.03 -12.60
CA ALA A 275 12.18 -12.93 -12.91
C ALA A 275 11.73 -11.46 -12.94
N ASN A 276 12.15 -10.68 -11.96
CA ASN A 276 11.87 -9.25 -11.84
C ASN A 276 12.37 -8.47 -13.07
N ASP A 277 13.62 -8.73 -13.49
CA ASP A 277 14.22 -8.10 -14.68
C ASP A 277 13.39 -8.32 -15.93
N GLN A 278 12.76 -9.50 -16.08
CA GLN A 278 11.87 -9.79 -17.19
C GLN A 278 10.52 -9.07 -17.06
N MET A 279 9.94 -9.08 -15.84
CA MET A 279 8.63 -8.48 -15.54
C MET A 279 8.58 -6.96 -15.82
N VAL A 280 9.71 -6.26 -15.74
CA VAL A 280 9.82 -4.83 -16.08
C VAL A 280 9.36 -4.55 -17.52
N TYR A 281 9.56 -5.50 -18.44
CA TYR A 281 9.21 -5.35 -19.86
C TYR A 281 7.81 -5.87 -20.22
N PHE A 282 7.04 -6.39 -19.26
CA PHE A 282 5.70 -6.90 -19.55
C PHE A 282 4.74 -5.77 -19.90
N THR A 283 3.82 -6.06 -20.81
CA THR A 283 2.76 -5.15 -21.26
C THR A 283 1.39 -5.83 -21.14
N GLY A 284 0.30 -5.06 -21.25
CA GLY A 284 -1.07 -5.59 -21.20
C GLY A 284 -1.39 -6.35 -19.91
N PRO A 285 -2.14 -7.46 -19.98
CA PRO A 285 -2.53 -8.24 -18.79
C PRO A 285 -1.36 -8.79 -17.98
N ALA A 286 -0.25 -9.15 -18.63
CA ALA A 286 0.95 -9.64 -17.95
C ALA A 286 1.59 -8.54 -17.08
N ARG A 287 1.49 -7.27 -17.48
CA ARG A 287 1.94 -6.13 -16.66
C ARG A 287 1.09 -5.99 -15.41
N ALA A 288 -0.23 -6.10 -15.53
CA ALA A 288 -1.12 -6.03 -14.38
C ALA A 288 -0.80 -7.12 -13.36
N GLU A 289 -0.61 -8.37 -13.81
CA GLU A 289 -0.21 -9.49 -12.94
C GLU A 289 1.18 -9.26 -12.31
N ALA A 290 2.14 -8.68 -13.04
CA ALA A 290 3.47 -8.35 -12.51
C ALA A 290 3.44 -7.28 -11.41
N VAL A 291 2.70 -6.18 -11.65
CA VAL A 291 2.48 -5.14 -10.64
C VAL A 291 1.88 -5.72 -9.37
N GLN A 292 0.90 -6.62 -9.55
CA GLN A 292 0.26 -7.31 -8.45
C GLN A 292 1.25 -8.15 -7.62
N ALA A 293 2.12 -8.90 -8.29
CA ALA A 293 3.14 -9.69 -7.62
C ALA A 293 4.19 -8.82 -6.90
N TRP A 294 4.54 -7.66 -7.46
CA TRP A 294 5.39 -6.68 -6.76
C TRP A 294 4.73 -6.13 -5.50
N LEU A 295 3.43 -5.83 -5.55
CA LEU A 295 2.68 -5.40 -4.37
C LEU A 295 2.63 -6.51 -3.31
N GLU A 296 2.43 -7.77 -3.71
CA GLU A 296 2.50 -8.93 -2.80
C GLU A 296 3.88 -9.06 -2.15
N ALA A 297 4.96 -8.91 -2.93
CA ALA A 297 6.32 -8.92 -2.38
C ALA A 297 6.54 -7.76 -1.40
N ALA A 298 6.08 -6.55 -1.75
CA ALA A 298 6.16 -5.38 -0.89
C ALA A 298 5.40 -5.58 0.43
N THR A 299 4.18 -6.13 0.43
CA THR A 299 3.43 -6.42 1.68
C THR A 299 4.20 -7.32 2.64
N GLN A 300 5.12 -8.13 2.13
CA GLN A 300 5.92 -9.07 2.91
C GLN A 300 7.30 -8.51 3.28
N GLY A 301 7.57 -7.23 2.99
CA GLY A 301 8.86 -6.59 3.19
C GLY A 301 9.98 -7.14 2.32
N ARG A 302 9.65 -7.78 1.19
CA ARG A 302 10.60 -8.36 0.23
C ARG A 302 10.94 -7.34 -0.85
N GLU A 303 12.06 -7.58 -1.55
CA GLU A 303 12.47 -6.79 -2.72
C GLU A 303 11.36 -6.81 -3.77
N HIS A 304 10.84 -5.63 -4.10
CA HIS A 304 9.79 -5.42 -5.08
C HIS A 304 10.36 -4.78 -6.35
N GLY A 305 9.60 -4.85 -7.45
CA GLY A 305 9.95 -4.15 -8.69
C GLY A 305 9.84 -2.63 -8.55
N PRO A 306 9.83 -1.89 -9.68
CA PRO A 306 9.92 -0.43 -9.73
C PRO A 306 8.60 0.25 -9.35
N LEU A 307 7.92 -0.18 -8.28
CA LEU A 307 6.61 0.34 -7.85
C LEU A 307 6.61 1.86 -7.69
N GLU A 308 7.70 2.43 -7.19
CA GLU A 308 7.90 3.88 -6.99
C GLU A 308 7.84 4.65 -8.32
N GLU A 309 8.33 4.07 -9.41
CA GLU A 309 8.35 4.70 -10.74
C GLU A 309 6.99 4.62 -11.45
N LEU A 310 6.05 3.81 -10.94
CA LEU A 310 4.77 3.53 -11.58
C LEU A 310 3.63 4.43 -11.14
N GLY A 311 3.86 5.30 -10.15
CA GLY A 311 2.84 6.23 -9.69
C GLY A 311 1.85 5.60 -8.70
N ASP A 312 0.65 6.17 -8.67
CA ASP A 312 -0.44 5.68 -7.82
C ASP A 312 -1.10 4.43 -8.43
N LEU A 313 -0.74 3.27 -7.88
CA LEU A 313 -1.21 1.96 -8.31
C LEU A 313 -2.37 1.46 -7.45
N PRO A 314 -3.27 0.63 -7.99
CA PRO A 314 -4.28 -0.06 -7.19
C PRO A 314 -3.65 -0.90 -6.07
N ASN A 315 -4.21 -0.79 -4.88
CA ASN A 315 -3.79 -1.47 -3.64
C ASN A 315 -2.41 -1.05 -3.09
N LEU A 316 -1.80 0.02 -3.61
CA LEU A 316 -0.52 0.53 -3.10
C LEU A 316 -0.59 0.85 -1.60
N ASP A 317 -1.70 1.44 -1.12
CA ASP A 317 -1.93 1.70 0.31
C ASP A 317 -1.85 0.43 1.17
N LEU A 318 -2.45 -0.67 0.69
CA LEU A 318 -2.44 -1.96 1.38
C LEU A 318 -1.02 -2.56 1.37
N ALA A 319 -0.31 -2.40 0.25
CA ALA A 319 1.07 -2.85 0.12
C ALA A 319 2.03 -2.13 1.05
N ILE A 320 1.99 -0.80 1.08
CA ILE A 320 2.79 0.04 1.98
C ILE A 320 2.52 -0.34 3.42
N ARG A 321 1.24 -0.45 3.78
CA ARG A 321 0.86 -0.83 5.14
C ARG A 321 1.41 -2.21 5.52
N GLY A 322 1.19 -3.23 4.68
CA GLY A 322 1.73 -4.57 4.93
C GLY A 322 3.25 -4.56 5.05
N CYS A 323 3.94 -3.80 4.19
CA CYS A 323 5.39 -3.63 4.21
C CYS A 323 5.88 -3.06 5.54
N LEU A 324 5.24 -1.98 6.03
CA LEU A 324 5.56 -1.34 7.29
C LEU A 324 5.28 -2.27 8.49
N GLU A 325 4.16 -3.01 8.49
CA GLU A 325 3.83 -3.99 9.52
C GLU A 325 4.83 -5.16 9.55
N ALA A 326 5.19 -5.71 8.39
CA ALA A 326 6.17 -6.78 8.26
C ALA A 326 7.56 -6.33 8.76
N SER A 327 7.99 -5.14 8.35
CA SER A 327 9.26 -4.53 8.76
C SER A 327 9.32 -4.18 10.25
N GLY A 328 8.17 -4.03 10.91
CA GLY A 328 8.09 -3.82 12.35
C GLY A 328 8.35 -5.10 13.16
N LYS A 329 7.91 -6.27 12.67
CA LYS A 329 7.97 -7.55 13.41
C LYS A 329 9.37 -8.18 13.49
N GLU A 330 10.27 -7.87 12.55
CA GLU A 330 11.62 -8.44 12.52
C GLU A 330 12.55 -7.72 13.51
N ARG A 331 12.92 -8.40 14.62
CA ARG A 331 13.90 -7.88 15.58
C ARG A 331 15.28 -7.76 14.92
N GLY A 332 15.76 -6.53 14.74
CA GLY A 332 17.16 -6.26 14.35
C GLY A 332 17.47 -6.24 12.85
N LEU A 333 16.46 -6.17 11.97
CA LEU A 333 16.68 -6.08 10.52
C LEU A 333 16.67 -4.65 9.95
N ASP A 334 17.38 -4.56 8.81
CA ASP A 334 18.02 -3.44 8.12
C ASP A 334 17.10 -2.23 7.87
N ASN A 335 17.54 -1.04 8.31
CA ASN A 335 16.92 0.25 8.01
C ASN A 335 16.57 0.39 6.51
N ARG A 336 17.34 -0.25 5.62
CA ARG A 336 17.09 -0.30 4.17
C ARG A 336 15.71 -0.84 3.78
N ARG A 337 15.19 -1.88 4.44
CA ARG A 337 13.86 -2.44 4.10
C ARG A 337 12.74 -1.46 4.47
N ARG A 338 12.86 -0.85 5.63
CA ARG A 338 11.92 0.17 6.12
C ARG A 338 11.96 1.41 5.23
N PHE A 339 13.13 1.80 4.73
CA PHE A 339 13.23 2.86 3.73
C PHE A 339 12.50 2.51 2.45
N GLY A 340 12.66 1.30 1.92
CA GLY A 340 11.89 0.84 0.75
C GLY A 340 10.38 0.97 0.97
N CYS A 341 9.86 0.56 2.13
CA CYS A 341 8.42 0.74 2.43
C CYS A 341 7.97 2.20 2.47
N ILE A 342 8.82 3.13 2.92
CA ILE A 342 8.50 4.56 3.00
C ILE A 342 8.57 5.21 1.62
N SER A 343 9.53 4.84 0.78
CA SER A 343 9.67 5.40 -0.56
C SER A 343 8.49 5.06 -1.47
N LEU A 344 7.80 3.95 -1.23
CA LEU A 344 6.50 3.64 -1.86
C LEU A 344 5.41 4.70 -1.61
N LEU A 345 5.55 5.57 -0.60
CA LEU A 345 4.61 6.66 -0.35
C LEU A 345 4.85 7.86 -1.27
N GLU A 346 6.04 8.05 -1.82
CA GLU A 346 6.44 9.22 -2.61
C GLU A 346 5.45 9.52 -3.76
N PRO A 347 4.91 8.53 -4.48
CA PRO A 347 3.96 8.79 -5.57
C PRO A 347 2.55 9.20 -5.12
N LEU A 348 2.22 9.10 -3.82
CA LEU A 348 0.87 9.33 -3.31
C LEU A 348 0.62 10.81 -2.95
N PRO A 349 -0.61 11.31 -3.12
CA PRO A 349 -1.00 12.63 -2.63
C PRO A 349 -0.80 12.76 -1.11
N HIS A 350 -0.41 13.94 -0.64
CA HIS A 350 -0.12 14.22 0.77
C HIS A 350 -1.23 13.74 1.73
N ALA A 351 -2.51 13.98 1.42
CA ALA A 351 -3.63 13.55 2.25
C ALA A 351 -3.66 12.02 2.46
N ARG A 352 -3.34 11.24 1.42
CA ARG A 352 -3.25 9.77 1.48
C ARG A 352 -2.01 9.30 2.22
N ARG A 353 -0.83 9.91 1.96
CA ARG A 353 0.40 9.62 2.72
C ARG A 353 0.17 9.78 4.21
N LYS A 354 -0.44 10.90 4.59
CA LYS A 354 -0.85 11.18 5.95
C LYS A 354 -1.74 10.09 6.52
N ALA A 355 -2.82 9.72 5.82
CA ALA A 355 -3.75 8.70 6.30
C ALA A 355 -3.08 7.32 6.52
N ILE A 356 -2.12 6.93 5.69
CA ILE A 356 -1.37 5.67 5.84
C ILE A 356 -0.43 5.76 7.03
N LEU A 357 0.42 6.80 7.07
CA LEU A 357 1.45 6.95 8.08
C LEU A 357 0.89 7.26 9.47
N TRP A 358 -0.29 7.89 9.57
CA TRP A 358 -0.84 8.33 10.85
C TRP A 358 -0.95 7.20 11.88
N ARG A 359 -1.44 6.04 11.44
CA ARG A 359 -1.53 4.84 12.30
C ARG A 359 -0.16 4.40 12.76
N PHE A 360 0.81 4.30 11.84
CA PHE A 360 2.15 3.88 12.17
C PHE A 360 2.82 4.85 13.14
N VAL A 361 2.76 6.15 12.87
CA VAL A 361 3.38 7.17 13.71
C VAL A 361 2.74 7.19 15.11
N ARG A 362 1.44 6.89 15.24
CA ARG A 362 0.73 6.77 16.52
C ARG A 362 1.02 5.46 17.28
N GLU A 363 1.07 4.33 16.58
CA GLU A 363 1.27 2.97 17.15
C GLU A 363 2.75 2.62 17.35
N MET A 364 3.65 3.50 16.96
CA MET A 364 5.09 3.28 16.98
C MET A 364 5.72 3.33 18.37
N ASP A 365 4.97 3.43 19.48
CA ASP A 365 5.42 3.48 20.88
C ASP A 365 6.78 2.74 21.12
N PRO A 366 7.79 3.30 21.83
CA PRO A 366 8.96 2.54 22.29
C PRO A 366 8.68 1.14 22.83
N ASP A 367 7.51 0.93 23.44
CA ASP A 367 7.07 -0.37 23.95
C ASP A 367 6.29 -1.22 22.92
N SER A 368 6.03 -0.67 21.74
CA SER A 368 5.38 -1.37 20.62
C SER A 368 6.32 -2.39 19.98
N PRO A 369 5.84 -3.61 19.67
CA PRO A 369 6.63 -4.58 18.90
C PRO A 369 6.98 -4.09 17.49
N TYR A 370 6.37 -2.99 17.01
CA TYR A 370 6.62 -2.35 15.72
C TYR A 370 7.65 -1.21 15.79
N TYR A 371 8.35 -1.07 16.93
CA TYR A 371 9.28 0.02 17.19
C TYR A 371 10.36 0.19 16.11
N LEU A 372 10.48 1.42 15.62
CA LEU A 372 11.59 1.87 14.80
C LEU A 372 12.78 2.22 15.71
N ARG A 373 13.77 1.32 15.83
CA ARG A 373 15.08 1.67 16.44
C ARG A 373 15.69 2.88 15.73
N GLY A 374 16.22 3.82 16.52
CA GLY A 374 16.87 5.04 16.02
C GLY A 374 16.38 6.33 16.68
N ALA A 375 15.31 6.28 17.48
CA ALA A 375 14.99 7.36 18.41
C ALA A 375 15.73 7.10 19.74
N GLY A 376 16.93 7.66 19.90
CA GLY A 376 17.56 7.78 21.21
C GLY A 376 18.82 6.96 21.52
N GLU A 377 19.36 6.13 20.62
CA GLU A 377 20.61 5.39 20.95
C GLU A 377 21.91 6.14 20.62
N ARG A 378 21.87 7.22 19.82
CA ARG A 378 22.92 8.27 19.76
C ARG A 378 22.30 9.58 19.30
N GLU A 379 22.51 10.67 20.05
CA GLU A 379 22.29 12.04 19.56
C GLU A 379 22.93 12.20 18.17
N GLY A 380 22.18 12.72 17.20
CA GLY A 380 22.70 13.06 15.87
C GLY A 380 22.57 12.03 14.75
N SER A 381 21.92 10.86 14.95
CA SER A 381 21.68 9.94 13.82
C SER A 381 20.63 10.50 12.86
N THR A 382 21.06 11.01 11.72
CA THR A 382 20.19 11.45 10.62
C THR A 382 19.78 10.26 9.74
N GLY A 383 18.62 10.37 9.09
CA GLY A 383 18.14 9.39 8.12
C GLY A 383 17.56 8.13 8.74
N THR A 384 17.04 8.18 9.97
CA THR A 384 16.30 7.03 10.55
C THR A 384 14.97 6.80 9.81
N PRO A 385 14.41 5.56 9.81
CA PRO A 385 13.10 5.31 9.21
C PRO A 385 11.98 6.19 9.80
N TRP A 386 12.09 6.53 11.10
CA TRP A 386 11.20 7.48 11.73
C TRP A 386 11.34 8.90 11.15
N GLN A 387 12.57 9.43 11.07
CA GLN A 387 12.80 10.75 10.50
C GLN A 387 12.24 10.83 9.08
N ARG A 388 12.49 9.82 8.25
CA ARG A 388 11.94 9.79 6.88
C ARG A 388 10.42 9.69 6.84
N SER A 389 9.80 8.99 7.79
CA SER A 389 8.32 8.95 7.88
C SER A 389 7.76 10.34 8.20
N VAL A 390 8.42 11.09 9.09
CA VAL A 390 8.06 12.48 9.41
C VAL A 390 8.33 13.39 8.21
N ASP A 391 9.49 13.25 7.54
CA ASP A 391 9.82 14.04 6.35
C ASP A 391 8.80 13.78 5.23
N ALA A 392 8.39 12.52 5.01
CA ALA A 392 7.36 12.16 4.03
C ALA A 392 5.97 12.70 4.37
N LEU A 393 5.66 12.88 5.67
CA LEU A 393 4.44 13.58 6.11
C LEU A 393 4.52 15.08 5.82
N LEU A 394 5.68 15.69 6.04
CA LEU A 394 5.86 17.13 5.89
C LEU A 394 6.04 17.57 4.44
N GLU A 395 6.56 16.67 3.59
CA GLU A 395 6.76 16.95 2.19
C GLU A 395 5.43 17.37 1.54
N GLY A 396 5.43 18.54 0.90
CA GLY A 396 4.23 19.10 0.27
C GLY A 396 3.21 19.72 1.22
N MET A 397 3.47 19.79 2.54
CA MET A 397 2.59 20.52 3.46
C MET A 397 2.67 22.03 3.23
N THR A 398 1.52 22.64 2.94
CA THR A 398 1.37 24.10 2.82
C THR A 398 0.83 24.75 4.10
N ARG A 399 0.30 23.94 5.03
CA ARG A 399 -0.24 24.39 6.33
C ARG A 399 0.14 23.39 7.40
N TRP A 400 0.53 23.88 8.58
CA TRP A 400 0.85 23.05 9.73
C TRP A 400 -0.37 22.26 10.23
N ASP A 401 -0.16 21.01 10.61
CA ASP A 401 -1.17 20.20 11.27
C ASP A 401 -0.94 20.18 12.79
N PRO A 402 -1.85 20.76 13.60
CA PRO A 402 -1.76 20.75 15.06
C PRO A 402 -1.70 19.35 15.69
N LYS A 403 -2.17 18.31 14.98
CA LYS A 403 -2.08 16.92 15.46
C LYS A 403 -0.70 16.32 15.22
N LEU A 404 0.03 16.79 14.19
CA LEU A 404 1.43 16.38 13.98
C LEU A 404 2.30 16.93 15.11
N GLU A 405 2.01 18.14 15.59
CA GLU A 405 2.62 18.70 16.80
C GLU A 405 2.46 17.78 18.00
N GLU A 406 1.26 17.25 18.27
CA GLU A 406 1.03 16.33 19.39
C GLU A 406 1.84 15.05 19.26
N ILE A 407 1.89 14.46 18.06
CA ILE A 407 2.63 13.22 17.87
C ILE A 407 4.14 13.44 18.00
N LEU A 408 4.66 14.52 17.39
CA LEU A 408 6.05 14.91 17.57
C LEU A 408 6.32 15.18 19.07
N TRP A 409 5.46 15.91 19.75
CA TRP A 409 5.68 16.27 21.15
C TRP A 409 5.62 15.06 22.10
N ALA A 410 4.55 14.26 22.04
CA ALA A 410 4.34 13.09 22.90
C ALA A 410 5.49 12.08 22.79
N ARG A 411 6.06 11.93 21.59
CA ARG A 411 7.19 11.05 21.33
C ARG A 411 8.47 11.51 21.99
N TYR A 412 8.64 12.82 22.10
CA TYR A 412 9.94 13.42 22.27
C TYR A 412 10.13 14.23 23.57
N GLN A 413 9.15 14.15 24.47
CA GLN A 413 9.31 14.49 25.89
C GLN A 413 10.52 13.81 26.55
N ARG A 414 11.15 12.79 25.93
CA ARG A 414 12.41 12.19 26.39
C ARG A 414 13.66 12.54 25.56
N ASP A 415 13.59 12.55 24.21
CA ASP A 415 14.74 12.89 23.33
C ASP A 415 14.28 13.42 21.95
N LEU A 416 14.02 14.74 21.82
CA LEU A 416 13.65 15.35 20.54
C LEU A 416 14.81 15.19 19.56
N SER A 417 14.59 14.45 18.46
CA SER A 417 15.58 14.43 17.39
C SER A 417 15.76 15.85 16.85
N HIS A 418 16.99 16.24 16.50
CA HIS A 418 17.27 17.53 15.88
C HIS A 418 16.33 17.81 14.70
N ALA A 419 15.94 16.78 13.94
CA ALA A 419 14.98 16.90 12.83
C ALA A 419 13.58 17.33 13.33
N ALA A 420 13.03 16.68 14.35
CA ALA A 420 11.73 17.04 14.90
C ALA A 420 11.74 18.46 15.51
N MET A 421 12.82 18.83 16.19
CA MET A 421 13.00 20.21 16.65
C MET A 421 13.03 21.20 15.50
N SER A 422 13.79 20.91 14.45
CA SER A 422 13.87 21.77 13.27
C SER A 422 12.51 21.98 12.62
N VAL A 423 11.69 20.93 12.58
CA VAL A 423 10.32 20.99 12.06
C VAL A 423 9.45 21.87 12.96
N LEU A 424 9.37 21.58 14.26
CA LEU A 424 8.56 22.34 15.21
C LEU A 424 8.99 23.82 15.28
N SER A 425 10.29 24.06 15.30
CA SER A 425 10.84 25.42 15.40
C SER A 425 10.62 26.24 14.14
N SER A 426 10.58 25.61 12.95
CA SER A 426 10.58 26.32 11.67
C SER A 426 9.23 26.35 10.97
N TRP A 427 8.38 25.35 11.17
CA TRP A 427 7.14 25.16 10.39
C TRP A 427 5.85 25.23 11.22
N ALA A 428 5.93 24.99 12.53
CA ALA A 428 4.71 24.88 13.32
C ALA A 428 3.99 26.21 13.51
N ALA A 429 2.66 26.21 13.39
CA ALA A 429 1.86 27.42 13.59
C ALA A 429 2.05 27.96 15.02
N PRO A 430 2.18 29.29 15.19
CA PRO A 430 2.21 29.91 16.51
C PRO A 430 1.03 29.45 17.39
N SER A 431 1.33 28.96 18.58
CA SER A 431 0.32 28.67 19.60
C SER A 431 0.91 28.81 21.00
N GLU A 432 0.05 29.16 21.96
CA GLU A 432 0.46 29.23 23.38
C GLU A 432 0.99 27.89 23.88
N ARG A 433 0.37 26.79 23.42
CA ARG A 433 0.79 25.43 23.75
C ARG A 433 2.21 25.16 23.26
N LEU A 434 2.50 25.42 21.98
CA LEU A 434 3.82 25.22 21.41
C LEU A 434 4.88 26.12 22.07
N ALA A 435 4.55 27.37 22.36
CA ALA A 435 5.45 28.27 23.05
C ALA A 435 5.80 27.77 24.46
N LYS A 436 4.82 27.32 25.26
CA LYS A 436 5.08 26.71 26.59
C LYS A 436 5.98 25.49 26.49
N ARG A 437 5.72 24.63 25.50
CA ARG A 437 6.48 23.44 25.17
C ARG A 437 7.95 23.76 24.83
N LEU A 438 8.20 24.71 23.93
CA LEU A 438 9.55 25.13 23.59
C LEU A 438 10.28 25.82 24.75
N LEU A 439 9.57 26.57 25.61
CA LEU A 439 10.13 27.14 26.84
C LEU A 439 10.62 26.05 27.79
N GLU A 440 9.83 25.00 28.02
CA GLU A 440 10.22 23.84 28.82
C GLU A 440 11.51 23.18 28.28
N MET A 441 11.66 23.08 26.96
CA MET A 441 12.85 22.51 26.32
C MET A 441 14.11 23.38 26.47
N VAL A 442 13.96 24.70 26.35
CA VAL A 442 15.05 25.65 26.64
C VAL A 442 15.50 25.52 28.09
N GLN A 443 14.56 25.41 29.03
CA GLN A 443 14.84 25.28 30.46
C GLN A 443 15.53 23.96 30.81
N THR A 444 15.00 22.84 30.32
CA THR A 444 15.40 21.50 30.76
C THR A 444 16.60 20.94 30.00
N ARG A 445 16.73 21.22 28.69
CA ARG A 445 17.75 20.61 27.83
C ARG A 445 18.73 21.58 27.22
N GLY A 446 18.37 22.85 27.05
CA GLY A 446 19.28 23.81 26.40
C GLY A 446 19.28 23.72 24.88
N GLU A 447 18.16 23.32 24.29
CA GLU A 447 18.03 23.19 22.85
C GLU A 447 17.98 24.55 22.16
N ASN A 448 19.07 24.93 21.49
CA ASN A 448 19.19 26.19 20.78
C ASN A 448 18.12 26.35 19.68
N GLN A 449 17.71 25.25 19.07
CA GLN A 449 16.66 25.24 18.07
C GLN A 449 15.28 25.57 18.67
N ALA A 450 15.05 25.20 19.94
CA ALA A 450 13.84 25.58 20.67
C ALA A 450 13.81 27.10 20.91
N LEU A 451 14.95 27.70 21.29
CA LEU A 451 15.06 29.16 21.46
C LEU A 451 14.82 29.91 20.13
N PHE A 452 15.36 29.41 19.02
CA PHE A 452 15.06 29.96 17.69
C PHE A 452 13.56 29.90 17.38
N GLY A 453 12.93 28.75 17.62
CA GLY A 453 11.49 28.56 17.41
C GLY A 453 10.63 29.49 18.25
N LEU A 454 10.99 29.70 19.51
CA LEU A 454 10.31 30.65 20.40
C LEU A 454 10.34 32.08 19.87
N VAL A 455 11.50 32.52 19.43
CA VAL A 455 11.67 33.86 18.85
C VAL A 455 10.80 33.99 17.61
N ARG A 456 10.81 33.01 16.70
CA ARG A 456 9.97 33.02 15.50
C ARG A 456 8.49 33.13 15.87
N ILE A 457 8.00 32.26 16.74
CA ILE A 457 6.58 32.22 17.16
C ILE A 457 6.15 33.55 17.78
N ALA A 458 6.99 34.14 18.64
CA ALA A 458 6.72 35.43 19.27
C ALA A 458 6.83 36.64 18.30
N THR A 459 7.60 36.50 17.22
CA THR A 459 7.62 37.49 16.13
C THR A 459 6.35 37.38 15.27
N GLU A 460 5.92 36.15 14.93
CA GLU A 460 4.74 35.90 14.09
C GLU A 460 3.40 36.16 14.81
N ASP A 461 3.31 35.90 16.11
CA ASP A 461 2.12 36.14 16.92
C ASP A 461 2.40 37.12 18.07
N ALA A 462 1.96 38.36 17.88
CA ALA A 462 2.10 39.44 18.85
C ALA A 462 1.44 39.14 20.21
N LYS A 463 0.43 38.24 20.27
CA LYS A 463 -0.21 37.86 21.54
C LYS A 463 0.69 36.98 22.40
N LEU A 464 1.55 36.17 21.77
CA LEU A 464 2.46 35.25 22.46
C LEU A 464 3.75 35.95 22.91
N ARG A 465 4.10 37.06 22.26
CA ARG A 465 5.35 37.79 22.51
C ARG A 465 5.57 38.21 23.96
N PRO A 466 4.59 38.81 24.68
CA PRO A 466 4.81 39.21 26.07
C PRO A 466 5.09 38.01 26.98
N MET A 467 4.36 36.91 26.76
CA MET A 467 4.53 35.67 27.51
C MET A 467 5.94 35.09 27.30
N VAL A 468 6.39 34.97 26.05
CA VAL A 468 7.71 34.44 25.72
C VAL A 468 8.81 35.33 26.30
N LYS A 469 8.71 36.66 26.11
CA LYS A 469 9.67 37.63 26.65
C LYS A 469 9.78 37.54 28.17
N GLN A 470 8.65 37.50 28.88
CA GLN A 470 8.62 37.41 30.34
C GLN A 470 9.23 36.10 30.83
N ALA A 471 8.92 34.98 30.18
CA ALA A 471 9.48 33.68 30.56
C ALA A 471 11.00 33.62 30.36
N LEU A 472 11.55 34.18 29.27
CA LEU A 472 12.99 34.26 29.05
C LEU A 472 13.70 35.15 30.09
N LEU A 473 13.10 36.30 30.43
CA LEU A 473 13.60 37.17 31.50
C LEU A 473 13.62 36.46 32.87
N GLN A 474 12.56 35.71 33.19
CA GLN A 474 12.49 34.92 34.42
C GLN A 474 13.55 33.82 34.46
N MET A 475 13.78 33.12 33.35
CA MET A 475 14.85 32.11 33.26
C MET A 475 16.22 32.73 33.54
N MET A 476 16.53 33.88 32.95
CA MET A 476 17.80 34.58 33.21
C MET A 476 17.93 35.00 34.67
N ALA A 477 16.88 35.57 35.26
CA ALA A 477 16.88 36.02 36.65
C ALA A 477 17.06 34.85 37.64
N GLN A 478 16.54 33.67 37.30
CA GLN A 478 16.61 32.47 38.15
C GLN A 478 17.86 31.61 37.88
N GLY A 479 18.61 31.89 36.81
CA GLY A 479 19.63 30.97 36.31
C GLY A 479 19.06 29.61 35.88
N ALA A 480 17.76 29.56 35.55
CA ALA A 480 17.00 28.33 35.30
C ALA A 480 17.03 27.94 33.81
N PHE A 481 18.23 27.67 33.29
CA PHE A 481 18.45 27.22 31.93
C PHE A 481 19.62 26.22 31.88
N SER A 482 19.58 25.30 30.90
CA SER A 482 20.65 24.29 30.73
C SER A 482 22.00 24.94 30.40
N LYS A 483 23.09 24.22 30.69
CA LYS A 483 24.46 24.65 30.42
C LYS A 483 24.77 24.88 28.94
N ASP A 484 23.97 24.30 28.04
CA ASP A 484 24.15 24.41 26.58
C ASP A 484 23.57 25.70 25.97
N ILE A 485 22.85 26.49 26.78
CA ILE A 485 22.39 27.84 26.43
C ILE A 485 23.10 28.84 27.36
N ASP A 486 23.84 29.78 26.77
CA ASP A 486 24.43 30.87 27.54
C ASP A 486 23.43 32.02 27.75
N GLU A 487 23.65 32.78 28.82
CA GLU A 487 22.83 33.96 29.15
C GLU A 487 22.83 34.99 28.00
N ARG A 488 23.91 35.04 27.20
CA ARG A 488 24.05 35.93 26.05
C ARG A 488 22.99 35.64 24.98
N ARG A 489 22.77 34.37 24.63
CA ARG A 489 21.74 33.98 23.65
C ARG A 489 20.34 34.32 24.10
N LEU A 490 20.05 34.16 25.40
CA LEU A 490 18.76 34.57 25.98
C LEU A 490 18.57 36.08 25.90
N LYS A 491 19.62 36.88 26.20
CA LYS A 491 19.60 38.34 26.03
C LYS A 491 19.37 38.74 24.57
N ASP A 492 20.09 38.13 23.64
CA ASP A 492 19.96 38.40 22.21
C ASP A 492 18.52 38.10 21.72
N ALA A 493 17.91 37.02 22.19
CA ALA A 493 16.51 36.67 21.91
C ALA A 493 15.54 37.72 22.45
N VAL A 494 15.69 38.15 23.73
CA VAL A 494 14.86 39.20 24.34
C VAL A 494 15.00 40.53 23.59
N SER A 495 16.23 40.96 23.29
CA SER A 495 16.49 42.19 22.54
C SER A 495 15.98 42.14 21.10
N LYS A 496 15.85 40.95 20.51
CA LYS A 496 15.19 40.80 19.21
C LYS A 496 13.67 41.00 19.33
N LEU A 497 13.03 40.40 20.35
CA LEU A 497 11.60 40.60 20.59
C LEU A 497 11.26 42.05 20.94
N GLU A 498 12.12 42.74 21.68
CA GLU A 498 11.97 44.18 21.99
C GLU A 498 12.01 45.07 20.75
N ARG A 499 12.86 44.73 19.78
CA ARG A 499 12.90 45.45 18.50
C ARG A 499 11.63 45.25 17.69
N GLU A 500 10.98 44.10 17.81
CA GLU A 500 9.67 43.82 17.19
C GLU A 500 8.50 44.45 17.96
N ASP A 501 8.66 44.81 19.24
CA ASP A 501 7.67 45.63 19.98
C ASP A 501 7.72 47.11 19.59
N ALA A 502 8.89 47.58 19.16
CA ALA A 502 9.10 48.96 18.74
C ALA A 502 8.70 49.22 17.27
N ARG A 503 8.46 48.16 16.50
CA ARG A 503 7.95 48.20 15.11
C ARG A 503 6.45 48.06 15.11
#